data_AF-A0A368D836-F1
#
_entry.id   AF-A0A368D836-F1
#
_cell.length_a   1.000
_cell.length_b   1.000
_cell.length_c   1.000
_cell.angle_alpha   90.00
_cell.angle_beta   90.00
_cell.angle_gamma   90.00
#
_symmetry.space_group_name_H-M   'P 1'
#
loop_
_entity.id
_entity.type
_entity.pdbx_description
1 polymer ?
#
loop_
_entity_poly.entity_id
_entity_poly.type
_entity_poly.pdbx_seq_one_letter_code
_entity_poly.pdbx_strand_id
1 'polypeptide(L)'
;MNFCDLNDNELWLVIRLYFFALTPILLSIYYWKQKKVSTPTALTLFYSFIIAAVGWEIWITYGLSGGLPVSERRSEMLNCAIPQNLNWVLNSLGDVLVVWIGIFIIKRLFKNSISPLKKWNWYAFTILFFWFMLQNIYVEAFFYHLQLGNNGDLSWAPLNPLGSYYNPVLFKIFERPITFQTQSTWLLMSPIIYYLAIYLNNKYDNVNN
;
A
#
# COMPACT_ATOMS: atom_id res chain seq x y z
N MET A 1 -31.03 -4.01 -10.88
CA MET A 1 -29.97 -5.00 -10.63
C MET A 1 -29.11 -4.46 -9.52
N ASN A 2 -29.30 -4.94 -8.29
CA ASN A 2 -28.38 -4.62 -7.21
C ASN A 2 -27.16 -5.51 -7.42
N PHE A 3 -26.03 -4.92 -7.79
CA PHE A 3 -24.78 -5.65 -7.90
C PHE A 3 -24.34 -6.09 -6.50
N CYS A 4 -24.39 -7.39 -6.23
CA CYS A 4 -23.95 -8.03 -4.98
C CYS A 4 -24.68 -7.62 -3.68
N ASP A 5 -25.82 -6.90 -3.75
CA ASP A 5 -26.63 -6.50 -2.58
C ASP A 5 -25.84 -5.87 -1.42
N LEU A 6 -24.84 -5.05 -1.74
CA LEU A 6 -23.99 -4.34 -0.77
C LEU A 6 -24.81 -3.36 0.07
N ASN A 7 -24.51 -3.28 1.37
CA ASN A 7 -24.98 -2.15 2.20
C ASN A 7 -24.16 -0.87 1.93
N ASP A 8 -24.61 0.27 2.46
CA ASP A 8 -23.98 1.57 2.20
C ASP A 8 -22.49 1.62 2.61
N ASN A 9 -22.10 0.98 3.71
CA ASN A 9 -20.72 0.95 4.18
C ASN A 9 -19.84 0.08 3.27
N GLU A 10 -20.36 -1.07 2.84
CA GLU A 10 -19.67 -1.98 1.93
C GLU A 10 -19.51 -1.34 0.54
N LEU A 11 -20.56 -0.69 0.03
CA LEU A 11 -20.51 0.05 -1.24
C LEU A 11 -19.48 1.18 -1.18
N TRP A 12 -19.46 1.95 -0.08
CA TRP A 12 -18.48 3.00 0.14
C TRP A 12 -17.04 2.47 0.11
N LEU A 13 -16.82 1.29 0.72
CA LEU A 13 -15.51 0.64 0.75
C LEU A 13 -15.09 0.16 -0.65
N VAL A 14 -15.99 -0.52 -1.36
CA VAL A 14 -15.76 -1.05 -2.71
C VAL A 14 -15.38 0.07 -3.66
N ILE A 15 -16.17 1.15 -3.70
CA ILE A 15 -15.91 2.30 -4.59
C ILE A 15 -14.52 2.87 -4.35
N ARG A 16 -14.12 3.05 -3.09
CA ARG A 16 -12.81 3.61 -2.76
C ARG A 16 -11.67 2.67 -3.12
N LEU A 17 -11.80 1.38 -2.85
CA LEU A 17 -10.77 0.40 -3.22
C LEU A 17 -10.51 0.44 -4.72
N TYR A 18 -11.57 0.38 -5.54
CA TYR A 18 -11.42 0.47 -6.99
C TYR A 18 -10.89 1.84 -7.44
N PHE A 19 -11.34 2.93 -6.84
CA PHE A 19 -10.81 4.27 -7.15
C PHE A 19 -9.30 4.35 -6.90
N PHE A 20 -8.83 3.93 -5.72
CA PHE A 20 -7.41 3.95 -5.38
C PHE A 20 -6.59 2.98 -6.24
N ALA A 21 -7.11 1.78 -6.55
CA ALA A 21 -6.42 0.81 -7.39
C ALA A 21 -6.33 1.24 -8.87
N LEU A 22 -7.36 1.89 -9.40
CA LEU A 22 -7.39 2.33 -10.81
C LEU A 22 -6.58 3.62 -11.05
N THR A 23 -6.49 4.50 -10.05
CA THR A 23 -5.76 5.76 -10.15
C THR A 23 -4.31 5.59 -10.65
N PRO A 24 -3.44 4.72 -10.09
CA PRO A 24 -2.07 4.56 -10.59
C PRO A 24 -2.03 4.02 -12.03
N ILE A 25 -3.01 3.21 -12.44
CA ILE A 25 -3.09 2.73 -13.83
C ILE A 25 -3.40 3.89 -14.77
N LEU A 26 -4.45 4.67 -14.47
CA LEU A 26 -4.87 5.82 -15.27
C LEU A 26 -3.78 6.89 -15.36
N LEU A 27 -3.15 7.21 -14.22
CA LEU A 27 -2.02 8.15 -14.17
C LEU A 27 -0.83 7.64 -14.98
N SER A 28 -0.51 6.34 -14.89
CA SER A 28 0.59 5.75 -15.67
C SER A 28 0.35 5.88 -17.17
N ILE A 29 -0.86 5.56 -17.63
CA ILE A 29 -1.25 5.72 -19.05
C ILE A 29 -1.15 7.19 -19.48
N TYR A 30 -1.67 8.11 -18.65
CA TYR A 30 -1.66 9.54 -18.94
C TYR A 30 -0.25 10.11 -19.06
N TYR A 31 0.63 9.81 -18.11
CA TYR A 31 2.01 10.31 -18.12
C TYR A 31 2.90 9.60 -19.15
N TRP A 32 2.62 8.34 -19.45
CA TRP A 32 3.30 7.61 -20.53
C TRP A 32 3.01 8.25 -21.89
N LYS A 33 1.74 8.56 -22.19
CA LYS A 33 1.35 9.27 -23.41
C LYS A 33 2.02 10.65 -23.54
N GLN A 34 2.28 11.32 -22.42
CA GLN A 34 2.99 12.61 -22.40
C GLN A 34 4.51 12.50 -22.40
N LYS A 35 5.09 11.29 -22.34
CA LYS A 35 6.54 11.08 -22.20
C LYS A 35 7.16 11.82 -21.00
N LYS A 36 6.39 11.97 -19.91
CA LYS A 36 6.78 12.74 -18.71
C LYS A 36 7.23 11.86 -17.53
N VAL A 37 7.26 10.53 -17.69
CA VAL A 37 7.70 9.61 -16.63
C VAL A 37 9.19 9.34 -16.77
N SER A 38 9.97 9.65 -15.74
CA SER A 38 11.36 9.22 -15.64
C SER A 38 11.44 7.71 -15.36
N THR A 39 12.29 6.98 -16.10
CA THR A 39 12.51 5.53 -15.94
C THR A 39 12.74 5.08 -14.49
N PRO A 40 13.54 5.79 -13.66
CA PRO A 40 13.71 5.43 -12.25
C PRO A 40 12.41 5.41 -11.45
N THR A 41 11.52 6.38 -11.70
CA THR A 41 10.22 6.45 -11.02
C THR A 41 9.31 5.34 -11.49
N ALA A 42 9.23 5.07 -12.80
CA ALA A 42 8.44 3.96 -13.32
C ALA A 42 8.87 2.62 -12.69
N LEU A 43 10.18 2.37 -12.62
CA LEU A 43 10.72 1.15 -12.00
C LEU A 43 10.48 1.10 -10.49
N THR A 44 10.61 2.23 -9.79
CA THR A 44 10.31 2.28 -8.35
C THR A 44 8.85 1.89 -8.08
N LEU A 45 7.92 2.41 -8.89
CA LEU A 45 6.50 2.08 -8.78
C LEU A 45 6.23 0.61 -9.13
N PHE A 46 6.84 0.10 -10.20
CA PHE A 46 6.73 -1.31 -10.57
C PHE A 46 7.23 -2.24 -9.45
N TYR A 47 8.42 -1.99 -8.90
CA TYR A 47 8.94 -2.80 -7.80
C TYR A 47 8.16 -2.61 -6.51
N SER A 48 7.56 -1.43 -6.26
CA SER A 48 6.68 -1.25 -5.10
C SER A 48 5.44 -2.15 -5.17
N PHE A 49 4.88 -2.37 -6.38
CA PHE A 49 3.82 -3.34 -6.60
C PHE A 49 4.27 -4.77 -6.24
N ILE A 50 5.45 -5.17 -6.73
CA ILE A 50 6.01 -6.51 -6.46
C ILE A 50 6.26 -6.71 -4.96
N ILE A 51 6.82 -5.70 -4.30
CA ILE A 51 7.09 -5.73 -2.86
C ILE A 51 5.79 -5.82 -2.07
N ALA A 52 4.76 -5.06 -2.40
CA ALA A 52 3.45 -5.14 -1.74
C ALA A 52 2.79 -6.52 -1.94
N ALA A 53 2.72 -6.97 -3.20
CA ALA A 53 2.14 -8.24 -3.59
C ALA A 53 2.76 -9.43 -2.83
N VAL A 54 4.09 -9.56 -2.90
CA VAL A 54 4.83 -10.69 -2.32
C VAL A 54 5.11 -10.48 -0.83
N GLY A 55 5.23 -9.23 -0.39
CA GLY A 55 5.60 -8.88 0.98
C GLY A 55 4.46 -9.02 1.97
N TRP A 56 3.21 -8.81 1.56
CA TRP A 56 2.04 -9.03 2.44
C TRP A 56 0.71 -9.31 1.74
N GLU A 57 0.41 -8.72 0.58
CA GLU A 57 -0.95 -8.76 0.02
C GLU A 57 -1.41 -10.17 -0.35
N ILE A 58 -0.54 -10.99 -0.97
CA ILE A 58 -0.87 -12.39 -1.28
C ILE A 58 -1.07 -13.20 0.00
N TRP A 59 -0.19 -13.03 0.99
CA TRP A 59 -0.26 -13.75 2.26
C TRP A 59 -1.56 -13.45 3.02
N ILE A 60 -1.90 -12.16 3.13
CA ILE A 60 -3.11 -11.69 3.80
C ILE A 60 -4.36 -12.08 3.01
N THR A 61 -4.31 -12.04 1.68
CA THR A 61 -5.44 -12.40 0.83
C THR A 61 -5.81 -13.88 0.95
N TYR A 62 -4.81 -14.75 0.97
CA TYR A 62 -5.03 -16.20 1.00
C TYR A 62 -4.91 -16.84 2.37
N GLY A 63 -4.54 -16.09 3.42
CA GLY A 63 -4.37 -16.67 4.76
C GLY A 63 -3.23 -17.69 4.83
N LEU A 64 -2.14 -17.48 4.09
CA LEU A 64 -1.14 -18.53 3.82
C LEU A 64 -0.41 -19.05 5.07
N SER A 65 -0.33 -18.28 6.15
CA SER A 65 0.32 -18.71 7.39
C SER A 65 -0.25 -18.00 8.61
N GLY A 66 -0.96 -18.74 9.47
CA GLY A 66 -1.40 -18.24 10.78
C GLY A 66 -2.47 -17.15 10.74
N GLY A 67 -3.27 -17.07 9.67
CA GLY A 67 -4.40 -16.15 9.56
C GLY A 67 -5.45 -16.67 8.57
N LEU A 68 -6.61 -16.01 8.50
CA LEU A 68 -7.72 -16.44 7.66
C LEU A 68 -7.64 -15.82 6.25
N PRO A 69 -8.06 -16.57 5.20
CA PRO A 69 -8.21 -16.00 3.87
C PRO A 69 -9.25 -14.88 3.89
N VAL A 70 -9.12 -13.97 2.95
CA VAL A 70 -9.98 -12.78 2.88
C VAL A 70 -11.45 -13.12 2.66
N SER A 71 -11.74 -14.24 1.98
CA SER A 71 -13.10 -14.74 1.79
C SER A 71 -13.80 -15.05 3.11
N GLU A 72 -13.07 -15.54 4.11
CA GLU A 72 -13.62 -15.89 5.42
C GLU A 72 -13.67 -14.68 6.37
N ARG A 73 -12.92 -13.62 6.05
CA ARG A 73 -12.88 -12.39 6.85
C ARG A 73 -13.97 -11.38 6.47
N ARG A 74 -14.67 -11.57 5.35
CA ARG A 74 -15.64 -10.61 4.79
C ARG A 74 -17.03 -11.20 4.62
N SER A 75 -18.03 -10.34 4.45
CA SER A 75 -19.37 -10.75 4.04
C SER A 75 -19.37 -11.37 2.64
N GLU A 76 -20.38 -12.18 2.34
CA GLU A 76 -20.59 -12.75 1.01
C GLU A 76 -20.77 -11.66 -0.05
N MET A 77 -21.45 -10.56 0.30
CA MET A 77 -21.66 -9.40 -0.57
C MET A 77 -20.33 -8.74 -0.96
N LEU A 78 -19.42 -8.53 0.02
CA LEU A 78 -18.08 -8.00 -0.26
C LEU A 78 -17.24 -8.96 -1.11
N ASN A 79 -17.35 -10.28 -0.90
CA ASN A 79 -16.64 -11.28 -1.72
C ASN A 79 -17.17 -11.33 -3.15
N CYS A 80 -18.47 -11.09 -3.36
CA CYS A 80 -19.06 -10.93 -4.68
C CYS A 80 -18.51 -9.68 -5.40
N ALA A 81 -18.40 -8.55 -4.70
CA ALA A 81 -17.95 -7.29 -5.29
C ALA A 81 -16.43 -7.18 -5.46
N ILE A 82 -15.67 -7.81 -4.56
CA ILE A 82 -14.20 -7.86 -4.56
C ILE A 82 -13.78 -9.33 -4.41
N PRO A 83 -13.71 -10.08 -5.53
CA PRO A 83 -13.29 -11.47 -5.50
C PRO A 83 -11.88 -11.62 -4.89
N GLN A 84 -11.67 -12.65 -4.08
CA GLN A 84 -10.40 -12.92 -3.41
C GLN A 84 -9.19 -12.89 -4.37
N ASN A 85 -9.32 -13.49 -5.55
CA ASN A 85 -8.23 -13.55 -6.54
C ASN A 85 -7.87 -12.19 -7.15
N LEU A 86 -8.76 -11.21 -7.02
CA LEU A 86 -8.53 -9.82 -7.43
C LEU A 86 -8.06 -8.95 -6.27
N ASN A 87 -8.39 -9.32 -5.02
CA ASN A 87 -8.12 -8.51 -3.84
C ASN A 87 -6.65 -8.09 -3.70
N TRP A 88 -5.71 -9.04 -3.81
CA TRP A 88 -4.29 -8.75 -3.64
C TRP A 88 -3.78 -7.76 -4.71
N VAL A 89 -4.30 -7.84 -5.94
CA VAL A 89 -3.95 -6.91 -7.03
C VAL A 89 -4.43 -5.51 -6.71
N LEU A 90 -5.69 -5.37 -6.29
CA LEU A 90 -6.30 -4.07 -6.01
C LEU A 90 -5.60 -3.35 -4.85
N ASN A 91 -5.34 -4.06 -3.76
CA ASN A 91 -4.63 -3.47 -2.61
C ASN A 91 -3.18 -3.14 -2.97
N SER A 92 -2.46 -4.04 -3.68
CA SER A 92 -1.09 -3.75 -4.13
C SER A 92 -1.03 -2.50 -5.03
N LEU A 93 -2.04 -2.27 -5.87
CA LEU A 93 -2.14 -1.03 -6.66
C LEU A 93 -2.42 0.19 -5.78
N GLY A 94 -3.26 0.06 -4.75
CA GLY A 94 -3.44 1.09 -3.73
C GLY A 94 -2.11 1.48 -3.06
N ASP A 95 -1.29 0.50 -2.71
CA ASP A 95 0.03 0.72 -2.10
C ASP A 95 0.99 1.43 -3.07
N VAL A 96 0.96 1.08 -4.36
CA VAL A 96 1.72 1.78 -5.40
C VAL A 96 1.35 3.26 -5.47
N LEU A 97 0.05 3.58 -5.37
CA LEU A 97 -0.40 4.97 -5.36
C LEU A 97 0.13 5.73 -4.14
N VAL A 98 0.12 5.11 -2.96
CA VAL A 98 0.71 5.68 -1.75
C VAL A 98 2.19 5.99 -1.97
N VAL A 99 2.95 5.05 -2.52
CA VAL A 99 4.38 5.24 -2.86
C VAL A 99 4.56 6.37 -3.87
N TRP A 100 3.72 6.42 -4.90
CA TRP A 100 3.79 7.47 -5.92
C TRP A 100 3.56 8.86 -5.32
N ILE A 101 2.52 9.02 -4.49
CA ILE A 101 2.25 10.28 -3.80
C ILE A 101 3.43 10.67 -2.92
N GLY A 102 4.02 9.72 -2.19
CA GLY A 102 5.22 9.96 -1.38
C GLY A 102 6.40 10.49 -2.21
N ILE A 103 6.71 9.82 -3.33
CA ILE A 103 7.77 10.26 -4.26
C ILE A 103 7.45 11.65 -4.84
N PHE A 104 6.18 11.92 -5.14
CA PHE A 104 5.75 13.23 -5.64
C PHE A 104 5.94 14.33 -4.58
N ILE A 105 5.58 14.07 -3.32
CA ILE A 105 5.76 15.00 -2.19
C ILE A 105 7.23 15.38 -2.05
N ILE A 106 8.15 14.41 -2.00
CA ILE A 106 9.58 14.71 -1.87
C ILE A 106 10.12 15.47 -3.08
N LYS A 107 9.72 15.11 -4.31
CA LYS A 107 10.17 15.83 -5.51
C LYS A 107 9.70 17.28 -5.52
N ARG A 108 8.49 17.53 -5.00
CA ARG A 108 7.93 18.88 -4.91
C ARG A 108 8.62 19.72 -3.82
N LEU A 109 8.85 19.16 -2.63
CA LEU A 109 9.46 19.87 -1.52
C LEU A 109 10.94 20.19 -1.76
N PHE A 110 11.66 19.33 -2.46
CA PHE A 110 13.11 19.45 -2.67
C PHE A 110 13.49 19.95 -4.08
N LYS A 111 12.53 20.50 -4.84
CA LYS A 111 12.72 20.95 -6.24
C LYS A 111 13.96 21.83 -6.46
N ASN A 112 14.32 22.65 -5.47
CA ASN A 112 15.41 23.63 -5.54
C ASN A 112 16.70 23.18 -4.81
N SER A 113 16.79 21.91 -4.39
CA SER A 113 17.90 21.38 -3.60
C SER A 113 18.56 20.19 -4.29
N ILE A 114 19.75 19.77 -3.82
CA ILE A 114 20.42 18.56 -4.31
C ILE A 114 19.45 17.37 -4.17
N SER A 115 19.14 16.73 -5.31
CA SER A 115 18.07 15.73 -5.45
C SER A 115 18.04 14.73 -4.27
N PRO A 116 16.95 14.67 -3.49
CA PRO A 116 16.84 13.81 -2.31
C PRO A 116 16.81 12.32 -2.66
N LEU A 117 16.82 12.00 -3.96
CA LEU A 117 16.87 10.66 -4.52
C LEU A 117 18.27 10.28 -5.03
N LYS A 118 19.32 11.07 -4.77
CA LYS A 118 20.70 10.68 -5.13
C LYS A 118 21.50 10.04 -3.99
N LYS A 119 21.18 10.39 -2.75
CA LYS A 119 21.80 9.82 -1.56
C LYS A 119 20.79 9.79 -0.43
N TRP A 120 21.04 8.94 0.56
CA TRP A 120 20.21 8.90 1.75
C TRP A 120 20.18 10.29 2.41
N ASN A 121 18.98 10.83 2.55
CA ASN A 121 18.72 12.08 3.24
C ASN A 121 17.66 11.80 4.31
N TRP A 122 18.05 11.99 5.58
CA TRP A 122 17.18 11.75 6.72
C TRP A 122 15.91 12.61 6.70
N TYR A 123 16.00 13.86 6.24
CA TYR A 123 14.83 14.73 6.15
C TYR A 123 13.82 14.24 5.10
N ALA A 124 14.31 13.80 3.92
CA ALA A 124 13.44 13.22 2.90
C ALA A 124 12.84 11.88 3.35
N PHE A 125 13.65 11.03 4.01
CA PHE A 125 13.18 9.78 4.60
C PHE A 125 12.08 10.02 5.62
N THR A 126 12.27 10.96 6.57
CA THR A 126 11.28 11.27 7.60
C THR A 126 9.95 11.72 7.00
N ILE A 127 9.96 12.53 5.93
CA ILE A 127 8.73 12.94 5.24
C ILE A 127 8.01 11.72 4.62
N LEU A 128 8.74 10.85 3.92
CA LEU A 128 8.17 9.62 3.35
C LEU A 128 7.62 8.70 4.42
N PHE A 129 8.40 8.51 5.50
CA PHE A 129 8.04 7.66 6.62
C PHE A 129 6.72 8.14 7.27
N PHE A 130 6.61 9.44 7.59
CA PHE A 130 5.36 9.98 8.13
C PHE A 130 4.20 9.83 7.17
N TRP A 131 4.40 10.09 5.87
CA TRP A 131 3.36 9.88 4.87
C TRP A 131 2.87 8.43 4.84
N PHE A 132 3.80 7.46 4.81
CA PHE A 132 3.49 6.03 4.78
C PHE A 132 2.84 5.51 6.06
N MET A 133 3.28 5.99 7.23
CA MET A 133 2.67 5.59 8.50
C MET A 133 1.27 6.21 8.67
N LEU A 134 1.10 7.50 8.38
CA LEU A 134 -0.19 8.19 8.55
C LEU A 134 -1.28 7.63 7.63
N GLN A 135 -0.95 7.34 6.37
CA GLN A 135 -1.92 6.71 5.48
C GLN A 135 -2.29 5.30 5.95
N ASN A 136 -1.35 4.53 6.51
CA ASN A 136 -1.63 3.16 6.95
C ASN A 136 -2.53 3.13 8.19
N ILE A 137 -2.32 4.08 9.12
CA ILE A 137 -3.24 4.31 10.23
C ILE A 137 -4.65 4.63 9.71
N TYR A 138 -4.76 5.43 8.65
CA TYR A 138 -6.04 5.72 8.01
C TYR A 138 -6.67 4.47 7.36
N VAL A 139 -5.89 3.68 6.61
CA VAL A 139 -6.37 2.45 5.98
C VAL A 139 -6.85 1.45 7.04
N GLU A 140 -6.11 1.26 8.12
CA GLU A 140 -6.52 0.32 9.17
C GLU A 140 -7.79 0.80 9.88
N ALA A 141 -7.83 2.07 10.30
CA ALA A 141 -9.00 2.63 10.97
C ALA A 141 -10.25 2.61 10.09
N PHE A 142 -10.15 2.89 8.79
CA PHE A 142 -11.34 3.15 7.97
C PHE A 142 -11.65 2.10 6.92
N PHE A 143 -10.68 1.31 6.47
CA PHE A 143 -10.89 0.22 5.51
C PHE A 143 -10.89 -1.13 6.19
N TYR A 144 -9.84 -1.47 6.93
CA TYR A 144 -9.69 -2.84 7.47
C TYR A 144 -10.78 -3.17 8.47
N HIS A 145 -11.17 -2.23 9.34
CA HIS A 145 -12.28 -2.47 10.25
C HIS A 145 -13.59 -2.86 9.54
N LEU A 146 -13.84 -2.34 8.33
CA LEU A 146 -15.03 -2.68 7.54
C LEU A 146 -14.86 -3.98 6.73
N GLN A 147 -13.63 -4.48 6.61
CA GLN A 147 -13.30 -5.73 5.89
C GLN A 147 -13.06 -6.92 6.81
N LEU A 148 -13.02 -6.71 8.12
CA LEU A 148 -12.77 -7.75 9.11
C LEU A 148 -14.09 -8.05 9.83
N GLY A 149 -14.59 -9.28 9.66
CA GLY A 149 -15.65 -9.87 10.47
C GLY A 149 -15.15 -10.22 11.88
N ASN A 150 -15.96 -10.96 12.64
CA ASN A 150 -15.73 -11.20 14.07
C ASN A 150 -14.42 -11.93 14.43
N ASN A 151 -13.75 -12.61 13.48
CA ASN A 151 -12.51 -13.40 13.71
C ASN A 151 -11.36 -12.96 12.77
N GLY A 152 -11.03 -11.67 12.74
CA GLY A 152 -10.17 -11.04 11.72
C GLY A 152 -8.65 -11.27 11.81
N ASP A 153 -8.16 -12.48 12.01
CA ASP A 153 -6.71 -12.76 12.10
C ASP A 153 -6.01 -12.61 10.74
N LEU A 154 -5.05 -11.69 10.65
CA LEU A 154 -4.26 -11.43 9.45
C LEU A 154 -3.07 -12.40 9.35
N SER A 155 -2.86 -13.01 8.19
CA SER A 155 -1.71 -13.91 7.98
C SER A 155 -0.38 -13.24 8.32
N TRP A 156 0.56 -14.05 8.82
CA TRP A 156 1.98 -13.75 8.74
C TRP A 156 2.40 -13.46 7.30
N ALA A 157 3.35 -12.54 7.12
CA ALA A 157 3.96 -12.25 5.83
C ALA A 157 5.40 -11.73 5.98
N PRO A 158 6.22 -11.72 4.92
CA PRO A 158 7.60 -11.23 4.98
C PRO A 158 7.79 -9.83 5.55
N LEU A 159 6.91 -8.88 5.20
CA LEU A 159 6.94 -7.52 5.75
C LEU A 159 6.00 -7.34 6.95
N ASN A 160 5.43 -8.44 7.42
CA ASN A 160 4.60 -8.53 8.61
C ASN A 160 5.07 -9.70 9.49
N PRO A 161 6.32 -9.63 10.00
CA PRO A 161 7.08 -10.81 10.41
C PRO A 161 6.60 -11.43 11.73
N LEU A 162 5.82 -10.71 12.53
CA LEU A 162 5.24 -11.25 13.77
C LEU A 162 3.87 -11.89 13.54
N GLY A 163 3.22 -11.61 12.40
CA GLY A 163 1.91 -12.18 12.06
C GLY A 163 0.86 -11.99 13.16
N SER A 164 -0.15 -12.87 13.18
CA SER A 164 -1.15 -12.92 14.27
C SER A 164 -0.55 -13.33 15.61
N TYR A 165 0.65 -13.92 15.63
CA TYR A 165 1.26 -14.49 16.84
C TYR A 165 1.59 -13.42 17.88
N TYR A 166 1.96 -12.22 17.44
CA TYR A 166 2.16 -11.06 18.32
C TYR A 166 1.63 -9.79 17.65
N ASN A 167 0.38 -9.46 17.96
CA ASN A 167 -0.30 -8.29 17.41
C ASN A 167 -0.97 -7.43 18.50
N PRO A 168 -0.20 -6.72 19.35
CA PRO A 168 -0.78 -5.82 20.32
C PRO A 168 -1.49 -4.65 19.64
N VAL A 169 -2.60 -4.20 20.24
CA VAL A 169 -3.23 -2.92 19.90
C VAL A 169 -2.32 -1.80 20.40
N LEU A 170 -1.86 -0.94 19.50
CA LEU A 170 -1.01 0.21 19.81
C LEU A 170 -1.85 1.34 20.40
N PHE A 171 -2.97 1.64 19.75
CA PHE A 171 -3.96 2.64 20.15
C PHE A 171 -5.27 2.42 19.40
N LYS A 172 -6.29 3.23 19.69
CA LYS A 172 -7.59 3.17 19.01
C LYS A 172 -7.98 4.52 18.42
N ILE A 173 -8.68 4.50 17.30
CA ILE A 173 -9.32 5.68 16.69
C ILE A 173 -10.81 5.36 16.51
N PHE A 174 -11.71 6.12 17.15
CA PHE A 174 -13.16 5.84 17.15
C PHE A 174 -13.49 4.38 17.52
N GLU A 175 -12.87 3.87 18.58
CA GLU A 175 -12.91 2.46 19.03
C GLU A 175 -12.32 1.41 18.07
N ARG A 176 -11.76 1.84 16.93
CA ARG A 176 -11.16 0.94 15.95
C ARG A 176 -9.69 0.72 16.29
N PRO A 177 -9.23 -0.53 16.45
CA PRO A 177 -7.87 -0.82 16.86
C PRO A 177 -6.88 -0.47 15.74
N ILE A 178 -5.76 0.15 16.13
CA ILE A 178 -4.55 0.26 15.32
C ILE A 178 -3.55 -0.73 15.91
N THR A 179 -3.13 -1.69 15.10
CA THR A 179 -2.43 -2.87 15.58
C THR A 179 -0.97 -2.86 15.17
N PHE A 180 -0.08 -3.51 15.92
CA PHE A 180 1.34 -3.51 15.58
C PHE A 180 1.61 -4.21 14.24
N GLN A 181 0.88 -5.28 13.97
CA GLN A 181 1.03 -6.13 12.81
C GLN A 181 0.85 -5.34 11.50
N THR A 182 -0.25 -4.61 11.36
CA THR A 182 -0.53 -3.76 10.18
C THR A 182 0.48 -2.63 10.02
N GLN A 183 0.94 -2.02 11.11
CA GLN A 183 1.88 -0.91 11.09
C GLN A 183 3.30 -1.38 10.76
N SER A 184 3.66 -2.62 11.12
CA SER A 184 4.97 -3.20 10.83
C SER A 184 5.30 -3.26 9.34
N THR A 185 4.27 -3.50 8.50
CA THR A 185 4.38 -3.49 7.04
C THR A 185 4.97 -2.18 6.53
N TRP A 186 4.39 -1.04 6.92
CA TRP A 186 4.86 0.26 6.45
C TRP A 186 6.10 0.77 7.16
N LEU A 187 6.32 0.32 8.41
CA LEU A 187 7.58 0.54 9.12
C LEU A 187 8.76 -0.05 8.33
N LEU A 188 8.62 -1.27 7.81
CA LEU A 188 9.65 -1.96 7.03
C LEU A 188 9.69 -1.51 5.56
N MET A 189 8.53 -1.28 4.94
CA MET A 189 8.41 -0.81 3.54
C MET A 189 9.08 0.55 3.34
N SER A 190 8.99 1.45 4.32
CA SER A 190 9.51 2.82 4.22
C SER A 190 11.00 2.91 3.84
N PRO A 191 11.93 2.30 4.59
CA PRO A 191 13.35 2.35 4.23
C PRO A 191 13.65 1.59 2.94
N ILE A 192 12.93 0.48 2.66
CA ILE A 192 13.11 -0.31 1.43
C ILE A 192 12.79 0.54 0.20
N ILE A 193 11.63 1.20 0.18
CA ILE A 193 11.19 2.03 -0.94
C ILE A 193 12.11 3.22 -1.14
N TYR A 194 12.52 3.89 -0.05
CA TYR A 194 13.40 5.05 -0.20
C TYR A 194 14.79 4.65 -0.73
N TYR A 195 15.36 3.56 -0.22
CA TYR A 195 16.63 3.02 -0.71
C TYR A 195 16.53 2.61 -2.19
N LEU A 196 15.46 1.90 -2.57
CA LEU A 196 15.20 1.47 -3.93
C LEU A 196 15.10 2.68 -4.89
N ALA A 197 14.37 3.72 -4.49
CA ALA A 197 14.23 4.94 -5.27
C ALA A 197 15.58 5.62 -5.50
N ILE A 198 16.46 5.66 -4.49
CA ILE A 198 17.82 6.20 -4.62
C ILE A 198 18.66 5.34 -5.56
N TYR A 199 18.66 4.03 -5.36
CA TYR A 199 19.43 3.09 -6.18
C TYR A 199 19.08 3.21 -7.66
N LEU A 200 17.78 3.20 -7.98
CA LEU A 200 17.31 3.32 -9.36
C LEU A 200 17.62 4.70 -9.95
N ASN A 201 17.49 5.78 -9.17
CA ASN A 201 17.81 7.11 -9.66
C ASN A 201 19.29 7.24 -10.03
N ASN A 202 20.20 6.74 -9.17
CA ASN A 202 21.63 6.75 -9.46
C ASN A 202 22.03 5.85 -10.63
N LYS A 203 21.41 4.66 -10.73
CA LYS A 203 21.71 3.71 -11.81
C LYS A 203 21.43 4.31 -13.19
N TYR A 204 20.32 5.02 -13.36
CA TYR A 204 19.94 5.59 -14.65
C TYR A 204 20.48 7.01 -14.90
N ASP A 205 20.86 7.76 -13.86
CA ASP A 205 21.64 8.99 -14.04
C ASP A 205 23.02 8.68 -14.64
N ASN A 206 23.67 7.60 -14.19
CA ASN A 206 25.00 7.19 -14.67
C ASN A 206 25.00 6.61 -16.10
N VAL A 207 23.84 6.25 -16.65
CA VAL A 207 23.72 5.73 -18.03
C VAL A 207 23.52 6.87 -19.04
N ASN A 208 23.12 8.06 -18.58
CA ASN A 208 22.86 9.23 -19.42
C ASN A 208 24.01 10.26 -19.41
N ASN A 209 25.11 9.97 -18.70
CA ASN A 209 26.36 10.74 -18.69
C ASN A 209 27.46 9.92 -19.36
#